data_AF-A0A0S1VX29-F1
#
_entry.id   AF-A0A0S1VX29-F1
#
_cell.length_a   1.000
_cell.length_b   1.000
_cell.length_c   1.000
_cell.angle_alpha   90.00
_cell.angle_beta   90.00
_cell.angle_gamma   90.00
#
_symmetry.space_group_name_H-M   'P 1'
#
loop_
_entity.id
_entity.type
_entity.pdbx_description
1 polymer ?
#
loop_
_entity_poly.entity_id
_entity_poly.type
_entity_poly.pdbx_seq_one_letter_code
_entity_poly.pdbx_strand_id
1 'polypeptide(L)'
;SLMNLHNNKAGRKIVKMNLLLECKCHGVSGSCTMKTCWKTLPTFRQIGDALMKKYYRARPVTATAIYLNARHLDPRRQRKRHLVLTKG
;
A
#
# COMPACT_ATOMS: atom_id res chain seq x y z
N SER A 1 -9.12 -4.25 -16.98
CA SER A 1 -8.34 -5.33 -16.33
C SER A 1 -8.53 -5.28 -14.81
N LEU A 2 -9.12 -6.34 -14.21
CA LEU A 2 -9.31 -6.46 -12.75
C LEU A 2 -7.98 -6.47 -11.98
N MET A 3 -6.95 -7.08 -12.55
CA MET A 3 -5.59 -7.08 -12.01
C MET A 3 -5.02 -5.67 -11.90
N ASN A 4 -5.16 -4.84 -12.95
CA ASN A 4 -4.65 -3.46 -12.93
C ASN A 4 -5.36 -2.63 -11.85
N LEU A 5 -6.69 -2.78 -11.71
CA LEU A 5 -7.44 -2.09 -10.66
C LEU A 5 -6.98 -2.51 -9.26
N HIS A 6 -6.75 -3.80 -9.04
CA HIS A 6 -6.23 -4.33 -7.77
C HIS A 6 -4.83 -3.80 -7.46
N ASN A 7 -3.90 -3.87 -8.41
CA ASN A 7 -2.52 -3.41 -8.23
C ASN A 7 -2.46 -1.88 -8.04
N ASN A 8 -3.27 -1.10 -8.75
CA ASN A 8 -3.38 0.35 -8.57
C ASN A 8 -3.91 0.71 -7.18
N LYS A 9 -4.92 -0.03 -6.68
CA LYS A 9 -5.45 0.15 -5.32
C LYS A 9 -4.42 -0.26 -4.26
N ALA A 10 -3.63 -1.29 -4.51
CA ALA A 10 -2.52 -1.69 -3.64
C ALA A 10 -1.45 -0.59 -3.56
N GLY A 11 -1.05 -0.02 -4.71
CA GLY A 11 -0.11 1.10 -4.81
C GLY A 11 -0.55 2.32 -3.99
N ARG A 12 -1.76 2.84 -4.23
CA ARG A 12 -2.30 3.98 -3.46
C ARG A 12 -2.33 3.72 -1.95
N LYS A 13 -2.61 2.49 -1.53
CA LYS A 13 -2.61 2.15 -0.11
C LYS A 13 -1.21 2.13 0.49
N ILE A 14 -0.21 1.65 -0.24
CA ILE A 14 1.18 1.66 0.23
C ILE A 14 1.61 3.09 0.50
N VAL A 15 1.31 4.02 -0.40
CA VAL A 15 1.57 5.45 -0.19
C VAL A 15 0.89 5.94 1.10
N LYS A 16 -0.43 5.71 1.24
CA LYS A 16 -1.19 6.15 2.42
C LYS A 16 -0.69 5.53 3.74
N MET A 17 -0.20 4.30 3.72
CA MET A 17 0.30 3.59 4.92
C MET A 17 1.71 4.03 5.33
N ASN A 18 2.47 4.66 4.45
CA ASN A 18 3.85 5.09 4.71
C ASN A 18 3.98 6.61 4.86
N LEU A 19 2.87 7.33 5.03
CA LEU A 19 2.92 8.76 5.36
C LEU A 19 3.70 8.97 6.66
N LEU A 20 4.60 9.94 6.65
CA LEU A 20 5.41 10.31 7.80
C LEU A 20 4.72 11.48 8.53
N LEU A 21 4.82 11.49 9.86
CA LEU A 21 4.41 12.65 10.66
C LEU A 21 5.64 13.55 10.83
N GLU A 22 5.60 14.73 10.24
CA GLU A 22 6.60 15.78 10.47
C GLU A 22 6.02 16.83 11.41
N CYS A 23 6.87 17.38 12.26
CA CYS A 23 6.48 18.42 13.22
C CYS A 23 7.50 19.56 13.20
N LYS A 24 7.02 20.79 13.25
CA LYS A 24 7.82 21.98 13.49
C LYS A 24 7.55 22.52 14.88
N CYS A 25 8.62 22.78 15.63
CA CYS A 25 8.55 23.33 16.97
C CYS A 25 8.50 24.86 16.96
N HIS A 26 7.72 25.42 17.88
CA HIS A 26 7.46 26.85 18.03
C HIS A 26 7.59 27.22 19.52
N GLY A 27 8.81 27.35 20.02
CA GLY A 27 9.05 27.75 21.41
C GLY A 27 10.32 28.57 21.55
N VAL A 28 10.41 29.33 22.65
CA VAL A 28 11.57 30.19 22.95
C VAL A 28 12.82 29.31 23.00
N SER A 29 13.91 29.81 22.41
CA SER A 29 15.20 29.11 22.31
C SER A 29 15.13 27.72 21.65
N GLY A 30 14.16 27.50 20.75
CA GLY A 30 14.00 26.23 20.03
C GLY A 30 13.26 25.14 20.81
N SER A 31 12.62 25.49 21.94
CA SER A 31 11.76 24.54 22.66
C SER A 31 10.56 24.07 21.83
N CYS A 32 10.08 22.86 22.11
CA CYS A 32 8.95 22.23 21.42
C CYS A 32 7.65 22.23 22.25
N THR A 33 7.50 23.19 23.18
CA THR A 33 6.30 23.31 24.04
C THR A 33 5.03 23.51 23.21
N MET A 34 5.11 24.26 22.12
CA MET A 34 4.13 24.28 21.05
C MET A 34 4.76 23.67 19.79
N LYS A 35 4.01 22.85 19.06
CA LYS A 35 4.43 22.33 17.76
C LYS A 35 3.25 22.13 16.82
N THR A 36 3.50 22.32 15.53
CA THR A 36 2.53 22.03 14.47
C THR A 36 3.03 20.83 13.70
N CYS A 37 2.17 19.83 13.49
CA CYS A 37 2.51 18.62 12.76
C CYS A 37 1.62 18.43 11.54
N TRP A 38 2.18 17.84 10.48
CA TRP A 38 1.45 17.46 9.27
C TRP A 38 1.93 16.10 8.76
N LYS A 39 1.09 15.44 7.96
CA LYS A 39 1.49 14.22 7.26
C LYS A 39 2.18 14.60 5.96
N THR A 40 3.38 14.07 5.76
CA THR A 40 4.13 14.23 4.52
C THR A 40 4.28 12.88 3.79
N LEU A 41 4.61 12.95 2.50
CA LEU A 41 5.00 11.78 1.74
C LEU A 41 6.43 11.37 2.09
N PRO A 42 6.73 10.08 2.25
CA PRO A 42 8.10 9.60 2.29
C PRO A 42 8.76 9.81 0.92
N THR A 43 10.07 9.63 0.85
CA THR A 43 10.78 9.68 -0.44
C THR A 43 10.20 8.66 -1.41
N PHE A 44 10.21 8.98 -2.70
CA PHE A 44 9.69 8.07 -3.72
C PHE A 44 10.43 6.72 -3.70
N ARG A 45 11.73 6.73 -3.39
CA ARG A 45 12.55 5.51 -3.24
C ARG A 45 12.01 4.57 -2.16
N GLN A 46 11.64 5.09 -0.99
CA GLN A 46 11.06 4.28 0.08
C GLN A 46 9.74 3.61 -0.35
N ILE A 47 8.90 4.33 -1.12
CA ILE A 47 7.68 3.75 -1.70
C ILE A 47 8.02 2.66 -2.73
N GLY A 48 9.01 2.93 -3.60
CA GLY A 48 9.53 1.98 -4.57
C GLY A 48 10.02 0.68 -3.92
N ASP A 49 10.84 0.78 -2.87
CA ASP A 49 11.35 -0.36 -2.12
C ASP A 49 10.22 -1.17 -1.46
N ALA A 50 9.21 -0.48 -0.91
CA ALA A 50 8.04 -1.13 -0.32
C ALA A 50 7.19 -1.87 -1.37
N LEU A 51 7.05 -1.30 -2.57
CA LEU A 51 6.39 -1.94 -3.71
C LEU A 51 7.20 -3.14 -4.22
N MET A 52 8.52 -3.00 -4.33
CA MET A 52 9.42 -4.06 -4.80
C MET A 52 9.37 -5.28 -3.85
N LYS A 53 9.37 -5.05 -2.53
CA LYS A 53 9.16 -6.13 -1.54
C LYS A 53 7.83 -6.87 -1.72
N LYS A 54 6.77 -6.17 -2.17
CA LYS A 54 5.49 -6.81 -2.49
C LYS A 54 5.50 -7.52 -3.83
N TYR A 55 6.25 -7.02 -4.80
CA TYR A 55 6.43 -7.63 -6.10
C TYR A 55 7.11 -8.99 -5.98
N TYR A 56 8.21 -9.10 -5.22
CA TYR A 56 8.86 -10.40 -4.96
C TYR A 56 7.97 -11.41 -4.21
N ARG A 57 6.88 -10.96 -3.60
CA ARG A 57 5.88 -11.79 -2.90
C ARG A 57 4.53 -11.75 -3.59
N ALA A 58 4.49 -11.36 -4.86
CA ALA A 58 3.25 -11.26 -5.62
C ALA A 58 2.64 -12.64 -5.81
N ARG A 59 1.31 -12.70 -5.89
CA ARG A 59 0.59 -13.96 -6.06
C ARG A 59 0.21 -14.16 -7.53
N PRO A 60 0.53 -15.33 -8.11
CA PRO A 60 0.02 -15.67 -9.42
C PRO A 60 -1.50 -15.80 -9.35
N VAL A 61 -2.19 -15.25 -10.33
CA VAL A 61 -3.64 -15.38 -10.52
C VAL A 61 -3.92 -15.88 -11.93
N THR A 62 -4.91 -16.74 -12.06
CA THR A 62 -5.43 -17.19 -13.34
C THR A 62 -6.77 -16.51 -13.58
N ALA A 63 -7.06 -16.14 -14.83
CA ALA A 63 -8.38 -15.70 -15.21
C ALA A 63 -9.31 -16.93 -15.17
N THR A 64 -10.02 -17.13 -14.07
CA THR A 64 -11.07 -18.15 -14.03
C THR A 64 -12.25 -17.62 -14.84
N ALA A 65 -12.40 -18.12 -16.06
CA ALA A 65 -13.61 -17.92 -16.86
C ALA A 65 -14.72 -18.84 -16.31
N ILE A 66 -15.28 -18.53 -15.13
CA ILE A 66 -16.41 -19.29 -14.60
C ILE A 66 -17.42 -18.30 -14.01
N TYR A 67 -18.43 -17.98 -14.83
CA TYR A 67 -19.80 -17.87 -14.34
C TYR A 67 -20.06 -19.14 -13.52
N LEU A 68 -20.49 -18.99 -12.26
CA LEU A 68 -20.92 -20.01 -11.29
C LEU A 68 -20.04 -20.12 -10.03
N ASN A 69 -20.63 -19.65 -8.91
CA ASN A 69 -20.39 -20.05 -7.52
C ASN A 69 -19.07 -19.63 -6.83
N ALA A 70 -18.93 -18.33 -6.58
CA ALA A 70 -17.92 -17.73 -5.71
C ALA A 70 -18.14 -18.02 -4.20
N ARG A 71 -18.32 -19.28 -3.79
CA ARG A 71 -18.47 -19.67 -2.38
C ARG A 71 -17.17 -20.08 -1.67
N HIS A 72 -16.01 -19.85 -2.28
CA HIS A 72 -14.71 -20.20 -1.68
C HIS A 72 -13.64 -19.10 -1.75
N LEU A 73 -14.02 -17.83 -1.85
CA LEU A 73 -13.08 -16.74 -1.60
C LEU A 73 -13.01 -16.51 -0.08
N ASP A 74 -12.10 -17.21 0.60
CA ASP A 74 -11.82 -16.97 2.02
C ASP A 74 -11.52 -15.46 2.26
N PRO A 75 -12.41 -14.74 2.97
CA PRO A 75 -12.24 -13.30 3.22
C PRO A 75 -10.97 -12.98 4.01
N ARG A 76 -10.44 -13.94 4.79
CA ARG A 76 -9.23 -13.75 5.60
C ARG A 76 -7.97 -13.72 4.74
N ARG A 77 -7.93 -14.43 3.61
CA ARG A 77 -6.79 -14.42 2.66
C ARG A 77 -6.70 -13.11 1.87
N GLN A 78 -7.81 -12.41 1.64
CA GLN A 78 -7.86 -11.12 0.95
C GLN A 78 -7.30 -9.93 1.76
N ARG A 79 -7.19 -10.04 3.09
CA ARG A 79 -6.70 -8.91 3.93
C ARG A 79 -5.22 -8.60 3.71
N LYS A 80 -4.40 -9.54 3.25
CA LYS A 80 -3.03 -9.26 2.84
C LYS A 80 -3.05 -8.77 1.39
N ARG A 81 -3.05 -7.45 1.22
CA ARG A 81 -2.96 -6.78 -0.09
C ARG A 81 -1.58 -7.01 -0.71
N HIS A 82 -1.42 -8.19 -1.32
CA HIS A 82 -0.30 -8.55 -2.18
C HIS A 82 -0.55 -8.01 -3.58
N LEU A 83 0.51 -7.70 -4.32
CA LEU A 83 0.42 -7.52 -5.77
C LEU A 83 0.04 -8.87 -6.40
N VAL A 84 -0.65 -8.83 -7.53
CA VAL A 84 -1.02 -10.02 -8.30
C VAL A 84 -0.46 -9.94 -9.71
N LEU A 85 -0.09 -11.11 -10.26
CA LEU A 85 0.49 -11.27 -11.59
C LEU A 85 -0.23 -12.41 -12.32
N THR A 86 -0.49 -12.29 -13.62
CA THR A 86 -0.88 -13.45 -14.42
C THR A 86 0.35 -14.33 -14.65
N LYS A 87 0.22 -15.66 -14.55
CA LYS A 87 1.27 -16.53 -15.06
C LYS A 87 1.35 -16.33 -16.59
N GLY A 88 2.56 -16.12 -17.09
CA GLY A 88 2.85 -16.18 -18.52
C GLY A 88 2.72 -17.59 -19.05
#